data_AF-A0A7Y3DY01-F1
#
_entry.id   AF-A0A7Y3DY01-F1
#
_cell.length_a   1.000
_cell.length_b   1.000
_cell.length_c   1.000
_cell.angle_alpha   90.00
_cell.angle_beta   90.00
_cell.angle_gamma   90.00
#
_symmetry.space_group_name_H-M   'P 1'
#
loop_
_entity.id
_entity.type
_entity.pdbx_description
1 polymer ?
#
loop_
_entity_poly.entity_id
_entity_poly.type
_entity_poly.pdbx_seq_one_letter_code
_entity_poly.pdbx_strand_id
1 'polypeptide(L)' 'MDTLELDPENVTAHYNLGLIHDLLGNGEQAAEHRRLHAVYRDDDNARDRVVNLHRRHHPAADHAAEAVVIYDLHRSTE' A
#
# COMPACT_ATOMS: atom_id res chain seq x y z
N MET A 1 4.77 -24.73 -17.49
CA MET A 1 4.10 -23.54 -18.03
C MET A 1 4.49 -22.44 -17.09
N ASP A 2 5.40 -21.56 -17.52
CA ASP A 2 6.00 -20.58 -16.62
C ASP A 2 5.00 -19.48 -16.32
N THR A 3 4.80 -19.17 -15.04
CA THR A 3 3.82 -18.18 -14.61
C THR A 3 4.10 -16.81 -15.21
N LEU A 4 5.38 -16.43 -15.34
CA LEU A 4 5.79 -15.16 -15.97
C LEU A 4 5.60 -15.12 -17.49
N GLU A 5 5.48 -16.26 -18.17
CA GLU A 5 5.14 -16.27 -19.61
C GLU A 5 3.67 -15.92 -19.83
N LEU A 6 2.80 -16.23 -18.87
CA LEU A 6 1.36 -15.96 -18.93
C LEU A 6 1.00 -14.62 -18.30
N ASP A 7 1.67 -14.30 -17.20
CA ASP A 7 1.47 -13.11 -16.40
C ASP A 7 2.84 -12.54 -16.00
N PRO A 8 3.43 -11.70 -16.86
CA PRO A 8 4.72 -11.07 -16.59
C PRO A 8 4.72 -10.17 -15.34
N GLU A 9 3.56 -9.78 -14.82
CA GLU A 9 3.40 -8.87 -13.69
C GLU A 9 3.12 -9.62 -12.38
N ASN A 10 3.17 -10.95 -12.40
CA ASN A 10 2.82 -11.77 -11.26
C ASN A 10 3.74 -11.51 -10.06
N VAL A 11 3.25 -10.74 -9.10
CA VAL A 11 3.98 -10.35 -7.88
C VAL A 11 4.53 -11.56 -7.13
N THR A 12 3.70 -12.61 -7.00
CA THR A 12 4.08 -13.83 -6.27
C THR A 12 5.22 -14.57 -6.97
N ALA A 13 5.18 -14.65 -8.30
CA ALA A 13 6.24 -15.28 -9.09
C ALA A 13 7.57 -14.53 -8.95
N HIS A 14 7.55 -13.19 -9.00
CA HIS A 14 8.75 -12.39 -8.79
C HIS A 14 9.32 -12.52 -7.37
N TYR A 15 8.48 -12.58 -6.33
CA TYR A 15 8.94 -12.86 -4.97
C TYR A 15 9.67 -14.21 -4.88
N ASN A 16 9.03 -15.26 -5.40
CA ASN A 16 9.57 -16.61 -5.34
C ASN A 16 10.86 -16.77 -6.15
N LEU A 17 10.92 -16.19 -7.35
CA LEU A 17 12.15 -16.22 -8.17
C LEU A 17 13.28 -15.45 -7.52
N GLY A 18 13.01 -14.32 -6.87
CA GLY A 18 14.01 -13.60 -6.07
C GLY A 18 14.66 -14.50 -5.01
N LEU A 19 13.84 -15.22 -4.24
CA LEU A 19 14.31 -16.16 -3.22
C LEU A 19 15.08 -17.35 -3.82
N ILE A 20 14.58 -17.94 -4.91
CA ILE A 20 15.24 -19.06 -5.59
C ILE A 20 16.61 -18.62 -6.12
N HIS A 21 16.70 -17.44 -6.73
CA HIS A 21 17.97 -16.92 -7.24
C HIS A 21 18.95 -16.60 -6.11
N ASP A 22 18.51 -16.09 -4.96
CA ASP A 22 19.38 -15.93 -3.78
C ASP A 22 19.95 -17.28 -3.32
N LEU A 23 19.09 -18.31 -3.22
CA LEU A 23 19.50 -19.66 -2.82
C LEU A 23 20.49 -20.31 -3.81
N LEU A 24 20.38 -19.95 -5.09
CA LEU A 24 21.29 -20.41 -6.15
C LEU A 24 22.57 -19.58 -6.24
N GLY A 25 22.74 -18.52 -5.44
CA GLY A 25 23.90 -17.62 -5.51
C GLY A 25 23.87 -16.62 -6.66
N ASN A 26 22.72 -16.50 -7.34
CA ASN A 26 22.49 -15.67 -8.51
C ASN A 26 22.00 -14.27 -8.11
N GLY A 27 22.91 -13.48 -7.51
CA GLY A 27 22.57 -12.21 -6.87
C GLY A 27 21.98 -11.15 -7.81
N GLU A 28 22.42 -11.09 -9.08
CA GLU A 28 21.87 -10.14 -10.06
C GLU A 28 20.42 -10.47 -10.44
N GLN A 29 20.13 -11.73 -10.75
CA GLN A 29 18.76 -12.17 -11.06
C GLN A 29 17.83 -12.01 -9.86
N ALA A 30 18.34 -12.28 -8.65
CA ALA A 30 17.57 -12.07 -7.44
C ALA A 30 17.24 -10.58 -7.22
N ALA A 31 18.20 -9.68 -7.47
CA ALA A 31 17.99 -8.25 -7.38
C ALA A 31 16.95 -7.75 -8.39
N GLU A 32 16.98 -8.26 -9.63
CA GLU A 32 16.00 -7.88 -10.65
C GLU A 32 14.59 -8.33 -10.27
N HIS A 33 14.42 -9.57 -9.82
CA HIS A 33 13.11 -10.05 -9.39
C HIS A 33 12.60 -9.34 -8.13
N ARG A 34 13.47 -8.95 -7.20
CA ARG A 34 13.09 -8.08 -6.07
C ARG A 34 12.62 -6.70 -6.53
N ARG A 35 13.31 -6.12 -7.53
CA ARG A 35 12.94 -4.83 -8.11
C ARG A 35 11.57 -4.92 -8.79
N LEU A 36 11.34 -5.94 -9.60
CA LEU A 36 10.05 -6.16 -10.27
C LEU A 36 8.93 -6.44 -9.27
N HIS A 37 9.17 -7.26 -8.24
CA HIS A 37 8.24 -7.44 -7.14
C HIS A 37 7.85 -6.10 -6.49
N ALA A 38 8.81 -5.21 -6.24
CA ALA A 38 8.54 -3.90 -5.67
C ALA A 38 7.75 -2.95 -6.61
N VAL A 39 7.87 -3.14 -7.93
CA VAL A 39 7.12 -2.36 -8.93
C VAL A 39 5.67 -2.83 -9.03
N TYR A 40 5.44 -4.16 -9.01
CA TYR A 40 4.12 -4.73 -9.23
C TYR A 40 3.31 -4.95 -7.96
N ARG A 41 3.94 -4.94 -6.78
CA ARG A 41 3.20 -5.00 -5.53
C ARG A 41 2.29 -3.78 -5.41
N ASP A 42 1.05 -4.02 -5.01
CA ASP A 42 0.08 -2.96 -4.72
C ASP A 42 0.66 -1.93 -3.74
N ASP A 43 0.25 -0.66 -3.90
CA ASP A 43 0.60 0.40 -2.96
C ASP A 43 -0.19 0.19 -1.66
N ASP A 44 0.38 -0.60 -0.76
CA ASP A 44 -0.18 -0.90 0.56
C ASP A 44 -0.43 0.39 1.38
N ASN A 45 0.25 1.49 1.08
CA ASN A 45 0.10 2.77 1.75
C ASN A 45 -0.94 3.69 1.10
N ALA A 46 -1.47 3.35 -0.09
CA ALA A 46 -2.40 4.22 -0.81
C ALA A 46 -3.63 4.54 0.03
N ARG A 47 -4.19 3.54 0.71
CA ARG A 47 -5.36 3.71 1.58
C ARG A 47 -5.10 4.72 2.69
N ASP A 48 -4.02 4.52 3.45
CA ASP A 48 -3.70 5.39 4.60
C ASP A 48 -3.38 6.81 4.15
N ARG A 49 -2.68 6.97 3.01
CA ARG A 49 -2.43 8.28 2.41
C ARG A 49 -3.71 9.00 2.03
N VAL A 50 -4.67 8.31 1.40
CA VAL A 50 -5.96 8.89 1.01
C VAL A 50 -6.78 9.28 2.24
N VAL A 51 -6.86 8.41 3.25
CA VAL A 51 -7.56 8.71 4.51
C VAL A 51 -6.95 9.96 5.17
N ASN A 52 -5.63 10.01 5.33
CA ASN A 52 -4.95 11.15 5.94
C ASN A 52 -5.11 12.45 5.14
N LEU A 53 -5.11 12.38 3.81
CA LEU A 53 -5.37 13.54 2.97
C LEU A 53 -6.81 14.05 3.16
N HIS A 54 -7.80 13.16 3.11
CA HIS A 54 -9.20 13.54 3.27
C HIS A 54 -9.49 14.14 4.64
N ARG A 55 -8.96 13.54 5.72
CA ARG A 55 -9.08 14.05 7.09
C ARG A 55 -8.59 15.50 7.23
N ARG A 56 -7.41 15.79 6.68
CA ARG A 56 -6.84 17.16 6.67
C ARG A 56 -7.70 18.19 5.95
N HIS A 57 -8.36 17.81 4.86
CA HIS A 57 -9.22 18.72 4.09
C HIS A 57 -10.62 18.89 4.69
N HIS A 58 -11.07 17.93 5.51
CA HIS A 58 -12.42 17.90 6.04
C HIS A 58 -12.42 17.76 7.57
N PRO A 59 -11.93 18.77 8.32
CA PRO A 59 -11.74 18.67 9.76
C PRO A 59 -13.03 18.37 10.54
N ALA A 60 -14.19 18.87 10.08
CA ALA A 60 -15.48 18.55 10.70
C ALA A 60 -15.90 17.09 10.48
N ALA A 61 -15.65 16.55 9.28
CA ALA A 61 -15.96 15.14 8.98
C ALA A 61 -14.94 14.20 9.62
N ASP A 62 -13.68 14.62 9.75
CA ASP A 62 -12.65 13.92 10.50
C ASP A 62 -13.01 13.82 11.97
N HIS A 63 -13.33 14.95 12.61
CA HIS A 63 -13.80 14.99 13.99
C HIS A 63 -15.05 14.12 14.20
N ALA A 64 -15.99 14.13 13.26
CA ALA A 64 -17.19 13.29 13.31
C ALA A 64 -16.92 11.78 13.12
N ALA A 65 -15.79 11.41 12.52
CA ALA A 65 -15.41 10.04 12.26
C ALA A 65 -14.58 9.41 13.40
N GLU A 66 -14.25 10.18 14.45
CA GLU A 66 -13.59 9.63 15.64
C GLU A 66 -14.52 8.68 16.40
N ALA A 67 -13.94 7.68 17.07
CA ALA A 67 -14.71 6.66 17.78
C ALA A 67 -15.56 7.22 18.94
N VAL A 68 -15.13 8.36 19.52
CA VAL A 68 -15.86 9.13 20.52
C VAL A 68 -15.76 10.60 20.15
N VAL A 69 -16.89 11.28 20.01
CA VAL A 69 -16.96 12.68 19.59
C VAL A 69 -17.75 13.47 20.61
N ILE A 70 -17.22 14.61 21.08
CA ILE A 70 -17.93 15.55 21.95
C ILE A 70 -18.17 16.83 21.15
N TYR A 71 -19.44 17.12 20.87
CA TYR A 71 -19.82 18.35 20.20
C TYR A 71 -20.18 19.43 21.22
N ASP A 72 -19.69 20.64 21.00
CA ASP A 72 -20.24 21.81 21.69
C ASP A 72 -21.59 22.18 21.05
N LEU A 73 -22.64 22.14 21.85
CA LEU A 73 -24.01 22.42 21.43
C LEU A 73 -24.45 23.86 21.75
N HIS A 74 -23.58 24.67 22.38
CA HIS A 74 -23.88 26.06 22.67
C HIS A 74 -23.87 26.86 21.37
N ARG A 75 -25.07 27.20 20.89
CA ARG A 75 -25.24 28.22 19.86
C ARG A 75 -25.10 29.58 20.53
N SER A 76 -24.03 30.32 20.21
CA SER A 76 -23.93 31.73 20.57
C SER A 76 -25.07 32.49 19.87
N THR A 77 -26.13 32.79 20.61
CA THR A 77 -27.17 33.71 20.19
C THR A 77 -26.65 35.13 20.43
N GLU A 78 -26.14 35.77 19.38
CA GLU A 78 -26.14 37.23 19.29
C GLU A 78 -27.50 37.71 18.78
#